data_AF-A0AAF0QHJ2-F1
#
_entry.id   AF-A0AAF0QHJ2-F1
#
_cell.length_a   1.000
_cell.length_b   1.000
_cell.length_c   1.000
_cell.angle_alpha   90.00
_cell.angle_beta   90.00
_cell.angle_gamma   90.00
#
_symmetry.space_group_name_H-M   'P 1'
#
loop_
_entity.id
_entity.type
_entity.pdbx_description
1 polymer ?
#
loop_
_entity_poly.entity_id
_entity_poly.type
_entity_poly.pdbx_seq_one_letter_code
_entity_poly.pdbx_strand_id
1 'polypeptide(L)'
;MSTSNLELEVSSSLTAPSLQVPTFHHTPYYWYILSLSLSLCFFGGGEIPLWHQKASQRAEGVILWDYHVICVQKKRNENSSSLVWDLDSSLPFPSPLGTYVADSIRPSIQIFSEFKRFFRVVHAPIFLRHFASDRRHMKDSAGNWIAEPPSHEAIVAEGKCTK
;
A
#
# COMPACT_ATOMS: atom_id res chain seq x y z
N MET A 1 2.52 38.39 -41.03
CA MET A 1 1.59 37.60 -41.87
C MET A 1 2.13 36.19 -41.96
N SER A 2 1.47 35.10 -41.61
CA SER A 2 0.29 34.81 -40.81
C SER A 2 0.52 33.37 -40.34
N THR A 3 0.60 33.13 -39.04
CA THR A 3 0.61 31.78 -38.46
C THR A 3 -0.82 31.26 -38.45
N SER A 4 -1.13 30.28 -39.30
CA SER A 4 -2.42 29.59 -39.28
C SER A 4 -2.49 28.66 -38.06
N ASN A 5 -3.31 29.03 -37.09
CA ASN A 5 -3.75 28.19 -35.98
C ASN A 5 -4.60 27.02 -36.51
N LEU A 6 -4.30 25.80 -36.09
CA LEU A 6 -5.24 24.68 -36.15
C LEU A 6 -5.94 24.59 -34.80
N GLU A 7 -7.14 25.18 -34.74
CA GLU A 7 -8.11 24.92 -33.68
C GLU A 7 -8.55 23.45 -33.76
N LEU A 8 -8.22 22.68 -32.72
CA LEU A 8 -8.84 21.37 -32.51
C LEU A 8 -10.12 21.58 -31.71
N GLU A 9 -11.21 21.39 -32.44
CA GLU A 9 -12.61 21.43 -32.04
C GLU A 9 -12.86 20.51 -30.82
N VAL A 10 -13.27 21.11 -29.70
CA VAL A 10 -13.67 20.38 -28.49
C VAL A 10 -15.06 19.79 -28.74
N SER A 11 -15.10 18.52 -29.14
CA SER A 11 -16.35 17.75 -29.13
C SER A 11 -16.76 17.46 -27.69
N SER A 12 -17.73 18.23 -27.21
CA SER A 12 -18.41 18.05 -25.94
C SER A 12 -19.41 16.89 -26.03
N SER A 13 -18.98 15.64 -25.85
CA SER A 13 -19.87 14.54 -25.46
C SER A 13 -19.13 13.22 -25.23
N LEU A 14 -18.25 13.16 -24.24
CA LEU A 14 -17.97 11.90 -23.55
C LEU A 14 -17.91 12.21 -22.05
N THR A 15 -19.00 11.92 -21.36
CA THR A 15 -18.99 11.74 -19.92
C THR A 15 -17.85 10.79 -19.59
N ALA A 16 -16.81 11.30 -18.92
CA ALA A 16 -15.75 10.47 -18.39
C ALA A 16 -16.41 9.32 -17.61
N PRO A 17 -16.08 8.04 -17.86
CA PRO A 17 -16.52 6.99 -16.97
C PRO A 17 -16.00 7.40 -15.59
N SER A 18 -16.93 7.54 -14.65
CA SER A 18 -16.58 7.71 -13.26
C SER A 18 -15.52 6.67 -12.95
N LEU A 19 -14.29 7.11 -12.63
CA LEU A 19 -13.32 6.20 -12.04
C LEU A 19 -14.01 5.70 -10.78
N GLN A 20 -14.56 4.48 -10.84
CA GLN A 20 -15.03 3.79 -9.66
C GLN A 20 -13.82 3.73 -8.74
N VAL A 21 -13.87 4.50 -7.65
CA VAL A 21 -12.92 4.35 -6.56
C VAL A 21 -12.99 2.88 -6.17
N PRO A 22 -11.89 2.11 -6.27
CA PRO A 22 -11.91 0.71 -5.90
C PRO A 22 -12.46 0.61 -4.47
N THR A 23 -13.49 -0.19 -4.26
CA THR A 23 -13.90 -0.57 -2.90
C THR A 23 -12.75 -1.38 -2.30
N PHE A 24 -12.06 -0.78 -1.33
CA PHE A 24 -10.98 -1.43 -0.60
C PHE A 24 -11.59 -2.43 0.38
N HIS A 25 -11.42 -3.72 0.12
CA HIS A 25 -11.73 -4.76 1.10
C HIS A 25 -10.56 -4.84 2.08
N HIS A 26 -10.74 -4.27 3.27
CA HIS A 26 -9.78 -4.41 4.35
C HIS A 26 -10.03 -5.72 5.09
N THR A 27 -9.01 -6.56 5.15
CA THR A 27 -8.94 -7.65 6.10
C THR A 27 -7.68 -7.39 6.92
N PRO A 28 -7.78 -7.09 8.23
CA PRO A 28 -6.60 -6.87 9.06
C PRO A 28 -5.57 -7.99 8.84
N TYR A 29 -4.28 -7.64 8.79
CA TYR A 29 -3.18 -8.58 8.55
C TYR A 29 -3.06 -9.12 7.11
N TYR A 30 -4.00 -8.81 6.20
CA TYR A 30 -3.94 -9.20 4.79
C TYR A 30 -4.07 -7.97 3.87
N TRP A 31 -3.02 -7.65 3.13
CA TRP A 31 -3.01 -6.49 2.23
C TRP A 31 -3.11 -6.88 0.76
N TYR A 32 -4.15 -6.42 0.06
CA TYR A 32 -4.22 -6.44 -1.42
C TYR A 32 -4.86 -5.15 -1.95
N ILE A 33 -4.12 -4.33 -2.72
CA ILE A 33 -4.65 -3.15 -3.43
C ILE A 33 -4.33 -3.21 -4.93
N LEU A 34 -5.35 -2.90 -5.74
CA LEU A 34 -5.33 -2.81 -7.20
C LEU A 34 -5.06 -1.39 -7.71
N SER A 35 -4.05 -1.29 -8.59
CA SER A 35 -3.80 -0.28 -9.64
C SER A 35 -3.38 1.17 -9.28
N LEU A 36 -2.46 1.69 -10.10
CA LEU A 36 -1.88 3.06 -10.25
C LEU A 36 -0.51 3.34 -9.61
N SER A 37 0.57 3.14 -10.38
CA SER A 37 1.94 3.64 -10.12
C SER A 37 2.42 3.51 -8.67
N LEU A 38 2.13 2.36 -8.07
CA LEU A 38 2.42 2.06 -6.67
C LEU A 38 3.88 1.65 -6.51
N SER A 39 4.53 2.17 -5.48
CA SER A 39 5.65 1.51 -4.83
C SER A 39 5.12 0.78 -3.61
N LEU A 40 5.27 -0.55 -3.57
CA LEU A 40 4.98 -1.34 -2.38
C LEU A 40 6.22 -1.32 -1.49
N CYS A 41 6.11 -0.86 -0.25
CA CYS A 41 7.21 -0.93 0.72
C CYS A 41 7.00 -2.13 1.64
N PHE A 42 7.93 -3.09 1.60
CA PHE A 42 8.03 -4.12 2.65
C PHE A 42 8.99 -3.65 3.72
N PHE A 43 8.59 -3.81 4.96
CA PHE A 43 9.48 -3.83 6.11
C PHE A 43 9.77 -5.29 6.47
N GLY A 44 11.01 -5.69 6.73
CA GLY A 44 11.31 -7.08 7.14
C GLY A 44 12.71 -7.24 7.71
N GLY A 45 12.90 -8.27 8.54
CA GLY A 45 14.18 -8.61 9.20
C GLY A 45 14.19 -8.49 10.73
N GLY A 46 13.04 -8.22 11.35
CA GLY A 46 12.85 -8.02 12.79
C GLY A 46 11.49 -7.37 13.07
N GLU A 47 11.23 -7.01 14.32
CA GLU A 47 10.05 -6.23 14.69
C GLU A 47 10.17 -4.79 14.18
N ILE A 48 9.12 -4.28 13.53
CA ILE A 48 9.12 -2.98 12.87
C ILE A 48 8.15 -2.06 13.59
N PRO A 49 8.64 -1.04 14.32
CA PRO A 49 7.77 -0.08 14.97
C PRO A 49 7.17 0.88 13.94
N LEU A 50 5.84 0.92 13.89
CA LEU A 50 5.05 1.93 13.20
C LEU A 50 4.04 2.57 14.14
N TRP A 51 3.92 3.89 14.05
CA TRP A 51 2.99 4.70 14.85
C TRP A 51 1.69 4.95 14.10
N HIS A 52 0.68 5.44 14.83
CA HIS A 52 -0.65 5.72 14.28
C HIS A 52 -1.24 4.51 13.52
N GLN A 53 -1.22 3.35 14.16
CA GLN A 53 -1.79 2.10 13.64
C GLN A 53 -3.09 1.77 14.40
N LYS A 54 -4.17 1.48 13.66
CA LYS A 54 -5.52 1.20 14.20
C LYS A 54 -5.56 0.02 15.17
N ALA A 55 -4.67 -0.96 15.00
CA ALA A 55 -4.60 -2.14 15.85
C ALA A 55 -4.02 -1.85 17.25
N SER A 56 -3.35 -0.71 17.45
CA SER A 56 -2.74 -0.38 18.75
C SER A 56 -3.77 0.17 19.72
N GLN A 57 -3.73 -0.34 20.95
CA GLN A 57 -4.48 0.19 22.11
C GLN A 57 -3.69 1.25 22.89
N ARG A 58 -2.45 1.55 22.50
CA ARG A 58 -1.57 2.53 23.15
C ARG A 58 -1.84 3.94 22.60
N ALA A 59 -1.63 4.97 23.43
CA ALA A 59 -1.92 6.38 23.11
C ALA A 59 -1.27 6.88 21.81
N GLU A 60 -0.06 6.42 21.50
CA GLU A 60 0.69 6.82 20.29
C GLU A 60 0.43 5.90 19.08
N GLY A 61 -0.43 4.89 19.22
CA GLY A 61 -0.78 4.00 18.12
C GLY A 61 0.37 3.09 17.65
N VAL A 62 1.33 2.75 18.52
CA VAL A 62 2.52 1.97 18.12
C VAL A 62 2.24 0.47 18.02
N ILE A 63 2.59 -0.13 16.87
CA ILE A 63 2.60 -1.58 16.64
C ILE A 63 3.99 -2.03 16.20
N LEU A 64 4.38 -3.23 16.64
CA LEU A 64 5.55 -3.96 16.17
C LEU A 64 5.09 -4.97 15.12
N TRP A 65 5.34 -4.68 13.86
CA TRP A 65 5.01 -5.55 12.73
C TRP A 65 6.17 -6.50 12.41
N ASP A 66 5.88 -7.72 11.98
CA ASP A 66 6.85 -8.62 11.35
C ASP A 66 7.16 -8.18 9.91
N TYR A 67 6.13 -7.70 9.20
CA TYR A 67 6.21 -6.89 8.01
C TYR A 67 4.96 -6.00 7.89
N HIS A 68 5.11 -4.83 7.26
CA HIS A 68 3.96 -4.00 6.90
C HIS A 68 4.03 -3.63 5.42
N VAL A 69 2.86 -3.39 4.83
CA VAL A 69 2.72 -3.15 3.40
C VAL A 69 1.88 -1.90 3.17
N ILE A 70 2.46 -0.92 2.49
CA ILE A 70 1.78 0.31 2.09
C ILE A 70 1.87 0.54 0.60
N CYS A 71 0.89 1.24 0.05
CA CYS A 71 0.90 1.71 -1.33
C CYS A 71 1.34 3.18 -1.38
N VAL A 72 2.38 3.48 -2.15
CA VAL A 72 2.79 4.87 -2.43
C VAL A 72 2.42 5.24 -3.86
N GLN A 73 1.53 6.22 -4.02
CA GLN A 73 1.12 6.76 -5.30
C GLN A 73 1.89 8.05 -5.62
N LYS A 74 2.72 7.99 -6.66
CA LYS A 74 3.40 9.18 -7.20
C LYS A 74 2.46 9.94 -8.14
N LYS A 75 2.25 11.24 -7.89
CA LYS A 75 1.52 12.11 -8.82
C LYS A 75 2.43 12.59 -9.96
N ARG A 76 1.85 12.79 -11.14
CA ARG A 76 2.59 13.18 -12.37
C ARG A 76 3.03 14.65 -12.39
N ASN A 77 2.37 15.53 -11.63
CA ASN A 77 2.69 16.95 -11.58
C ASN A 77 3.71 17.24 -10.48
N GLU A 78 4.78 17.98 -10.83
CA GLU A 78 5.87 18.35 -9.92
C GLU A 78 5.40 19.11 -8.68
N ASN A 79 4.27 19.83 -8.77
CA ASN A 79 3.70 20.61 -7.67
C ASN A 79 2.82 19.79 -6.71
N SER A 80 2.70 18.48 -6.91
CA SER A 80 1.75 17.65 -6.15
C SER A 80 2.47 16.58 -5.31
N SER A 81 2.13 16.53 -4.03
CA SER A 81 2.72 15.57 -3.09
C SER A 81 2.28 14.14 -3.41
N SER A 82 3.21 13.20 -3.23
CA SER A 82 2.91 11.77 -3.29
C SER A 82 1.99 11.38 -2.13
N LEU A 83 1.17 10.36 -2.36
CA LEU A 83 0.18 9.88 -1.40
C LEU A 83 0.55 8.48 -0.90
N VAL A 84 0.23 8.19 0.35
CA VAL A 84 0.35 6.89 0.99
C VAL A 84 -1.04 6.35 1.28
N TRP A 85 -1.30 5.15 0.81
CA TRP A 85 -2.49 4.38 1.09
C TRP A 85 -2.08 3.26 2.05
N ASP A 86 -2.45 3.43 3.31
CA ASP A 86 -2.24 2.47 4.39
C ASP A 86 -3.60 2.23 5.06
N LEU A 87 -4.14 1.02 4.90
CA LEU A 87 -5.47 0.67 5.43
C LEU A 87 -5.43 0.47 6.95
N ASP A 88 -4.26 0.18 7.52
CA ASP A 88 -4.06 -0.05 8.95
C ASP A 88 -3.68 1.23 9.69
N SER A 89 -3.38 2.31 8.97
CA SER A 89 -3.08 3.62 9.57
C SER A 89 -4.32 4.32 10.13
N SER A 90 -4.16 5.02 11.26
CA SER A 90 -5.13 5.96 11.82
C SER A 90 -4.92 7.41 11.34
N LEU A 91 -3.93 7.66 10.47
CA LEU A 91 -3.74 8.94 9.78
C LEU A 91 -4.82 9.14 8.69
N PRO A 92 -4.93 10.34 8.08
CA PRO A 92 -5.84 10.55 6.95
C PRO A 92 -5.64 9.53 5.84
N PHE A 93 -6.72 9.11 5.18
CA PHE A 93 -6.66 8.08 4.14
C PHE A 93 -7.17 8.64 2.79
N PRO A 94 -6.32 8.77 1.75
CA PRO A 94 -4.86 8.59 1.78
C PRO A 94 -4.13 9.71 2.53
N SER A 95 -2.93 9.41 3.04
CA SER A 95 -2.05 10.36 3.73
C SER A 95 -1.07 11.02 2.76
N PRO A 96 -0.75 12.32 2.91
CA PRO A 96 0.43 12.89 2.25
C PRO A 96 1.70 12.16 2.69
N LEU A 97 2.60 11.84 1.75
CA LEU A 97 3.83 11.07 2.04
C LEU A 97 4.68 11.71 3.14
N GLY A 98 4.85 13.03 3.11
CA GLY A 98 5.62 13.75 4.13
C GLY A 98 5.05 13.56 5.54
N THR A 99 3.74 13.70 5.68
CA THR A 99 3.02 13.45 6.94
C THR A 99 3.15 12.01 7.40
N TYR A 100 2.96 11.04 6.48
CA TYR A 100 3.09 9.63 6.83
C TYR A 100 4.51 9.27 7.32
N VAL A 101 5.55 9.77 6.65
CA VAL A 101 6.94 9.56 7.06
C VAL A 101 7.21 10.23 8.41
N ALA A 102 6.75 11.46 8.60
CA ALA A 102 6.97 12.20 9.84
C ALA A 102 6.28 11.54 11.04
N ASP A 103 5.03 11.09 10.86
CA ASP A 103 4.17 10.71 11.98
C ASP A 103 4.13 9.19 12.22
N SER A 104 4.06 8.37 11.16
CA SER A 104 4.00 6.91 11.26
C SER A 104 5.39 6.28 11.30
N ILE A 105 6.31 6.73 10.43
CA ILE A 105 7.69 6.20 10.39
C ILE A 105 8.56 6.89 11.45
N ARG A 106 8.41 8.20 11.71
CA ARG A 106 9.21 8.92 12.72
C ARG A 106 10.72 8.63 12.64
N PRO A 107 11.40 8.92 11.51
CA PRO A 107 12.83 8.63 11.35
C PRO A 107 13.74 9.40 12.32
N SER A 108 13.24 10.48 12.93
CA SER A 108 13.96 11.27 13.94
C SER A 108 14.01 10.61 15.32
N ILE A 109 13.16 9.62 15.59
CA ILE A 109 13.21 8.86 16.84
C ILE A 109 14.38 7.87 16.76
N GLN A 110 15.24 7.91 17.77
CA GLN A 110 16.26 6.89 17.95
C GLN A 110 15.59 5.58 18.35
N ILE A 111 15.78 4.56 17.53
CA ILE A 111 15.35 3.19 17.77
C ILE A 111 16.58 2.31 17.91
N PHE A 112 16.45 1.23 18.70
CA PHE A 112 17.52 0.26 18.82
C PHE A 112 17.80 -0.41 17.46
N SER A 113 19.04 -0.87 17.27
CA SER A 113 19.52 -1.39 15.98
C SER A 113 18.70 -2.57 15.45
N GLU A 114 18.14 -3.38 16.36
CA GLU A 114 17.27 -4.53 16.07
C GLU A 114 15.93 -4.12 15.45
N PHE A 115 15.49 -2.88 15.66
CA PHE A 115 14.24 -2.34 15.10
C PHE A 115 14.47 -1.54 13.81
N LYS A 116 15.67 -1.62 13.23
CA LYS A 116 16.02 -0.86 12.03
C LYS A 116 15.12 -1.26 10.87
N ARG A 117 14.51 -0.24 10.26
CA ARG A 117 13.55 -0.39 9.17
C ARG A 117 14.25 -0.51 7.83
N PHE A 118 13.90 -1.53 7.07
CA PHE A 118 14.27 -1.69 5.67
C PHE A 118 13.05 -1.47 4.78
N PHE A 119 13.27 -0.96 3.57
CA PHE A 119 12.19 -0.70 2.61
C PHE A 119 12.54 -1.41 1.31
N ARG A 120 11.76 -2.42 0.95
CA ARG A 120 11.79 -2.96 -0.41
C ARG A 120 10.71 -2.28 -1.22
N VAL A 121 11.09 -1.50 -2.24
CA VAL A 121 10.17 -0.81 -3.15
C VAL A 121 9.92 -1.66 -4.40
N VAL A 122 8.65 -1.99 -4.68
CA VAL A 122 8.24 -2.75 -5.87
C VAL A 122 7.22 -1.98 -6.69
N HIS A 123 7.47 -1.85 -8.00
CA HIS A 123 6.56 -1.19 -8.95
C HIS A 123 5.25 -1.98 -9.11
N ALA A 124 4.09 -1.32 -9.04
CA ALA A 124 2.79 -1.99 -8.99
C ALA A 124 2.53 -3.01 -10.10
N PRO A 125 2.76 -2.70 -11.40
CA PRO A 125 2.61 -3.69 -12.45
C PRO A 125 3.44 -4.96 -12.25
N ILE A 126 4.65 -4.84 -11.67
CA ILE A 126 5.49 -5.99 -11.36
C ILE A 126 4.90 -6.76 -10.17
N PHE A 127 4.48 -6.04 -9.13
CA PHE A 127 3.84 -6.66 -7.98
C PHE A 127 2.57 -7.43 -8.37
N LEU A 128 1.65 -6.80 -9.11
CA LEU A 128 0.38 -7.41 -9.52
C LEU A 128 0.58 -8.66 -10.39
N ARG A 129 1.63 -8.70 -11.21
CA ARG A 129 1.92 -9.87 -12.05
C ARG A 129 2.59 -11.01 -11.29
N HIS A 130 3.49 -10.69 -10.36
CA HIS A 130 4.38 -11.68 -9.75
C HIS A 130 4.06 -12.03 -8.30
N PHE A 131 3.16 -11.29 -7.65
CA PHE A 131 2.79 -11.57 -6.29
C PHE A 131 1.91 -12.82 -6.20
N ALA A 132 2.26 -13.70 -5.27
CA ALA A 132 1.47 -14.86 -4.91
C ALA A 132 1.52 -15.04 -3.39
N SER A 133 0.40 -15.43 -2.80
CA SER A 133 0.32 -15.78 -1.38
C SER A 133 -0.68 -16.91 -1.20
N ASP A 134 -0.18 -18.04 -0.73
CA ASP A 134 -1.00 -19.19 -0.32
C ASP A 134 -1.48 -19.10 1.14
N ARG A 135 -1.17 -17.97 1.82
CA ARG A 135 -1.57 -17.63 3.20
C ARG A 135 -1.08 -18.60 4.28
N ARG A 136 -0.22 -19.57 3.97
CA ARG A 136 0.21 -20.58 4.95
C ARG A 136 0.98 -20.00 6.13
N HIS A 137 1.63 -18.86 5.95
CA HIS A 137 2.32 -18.15 7.04
C HIS A 137 1.36 -17.62 8.12
N MET A 138 0.06 -17.49 7.82
CA MET A 138 -0.98 -17.08 8.76
C MET A 138 -1.61 -18.27 9.50
N LYS A 139 -1.02 -19.46 9.40
CA LYS A 139 -1.43 -20.65 10.16
C LYS A 139 -0.45 -20.95 11.28
N ASP A 140 -0.98 -21.34 12.43
CA ASP A 140 -0.17 -21.82 13.56
C ASP A 140 0.38 -23.23 13.30
N SER A 141 1.17 -23.77 14.24
CA SER A 141 1.75 -25.11 14.15
C SER A 141 0.71 -26.24 14.13
N ALA A 142 -0.52 -25.99 14.60
CA ALA A 142 -1.63 -26.93 14.56
C ALA A 142 -2.48 -26.80 13.28
N GLY A 143 -2.18 -25.80 12.43
CA GLY A 143 -2.88 -25.53 11.18
C GLY A 143 -4.10 -24.62 11.31
N ASN A 144 -4.34 -24.03 12.49
CA ASN A 144 -5.41 -23.06 12.70
C ASN A 144 -5.01 -21.68 12.19
N TRP A 145 -5.99 -20.86 11.79
CA TRP A 145 -5.73 -19.48 11.38
C TRP A 145 -5.38 -18.62 12.59
N ILE A 146 -4.25 -17.91 12.49
CA ILE A 146 -3.86 -16.86 13.47
C ILE A 146 -4.82 -15.67 13.36
N ALA A 147 -5.26 -15.37 12.14
CA ALA A 147 -6.32 -14.42 11.82
C ALA A 147 -7.12 -14.92 10.62
N GLU A 148 -8.44 -14.73 10.67
CA GLU A 148 -9.36 -15.18 9.61
C GLU A 148 -8.93 -14.62 8.24
N PRO A 149 -8.76 -15.49 7.22
CA PRO A 149 -8.31 -15.06 5.92
C PRO A 149 -9.43 -14.34 5.15
N PRO A 150 -9.08 -13.52 4.14
CA PRO A 150 -10.06 -12.94 3.23
C PRO A 150 -10.92 -14.01 2.55
N SER A 151 -12.19 -13.71 2.30
CA SER A 151 -13.16 -14.65 1.73
C SER A 151 -12.86 -15.04 0.27
N HIS A 152 -12.09 -14.23 -0.45
CA HIS A 152 -11.65 -14.55 -1.81
C HIS A 152 -10.53 -15.61 -1.80
N GLU A 153 -10.30 -16.26 -2.94
CA GLU A 153 -9.23 -17.26 -3.08
C GLU A 153 -7.81 -16.67 -2.91
N ALA A 154 -6.85 -17.55 -2.66
CA ALA A 154 -5.43 -17.21 -2.58
C ALA A 154 -4.96 -16.53 -3.87
N ILE A 155 -4.07 -15.54 -3.75
CA ILE A 155 -3.54 -14.83 -4.92
C ILE A 155 -2.44 -15.67 -5.55
N VAL A 156 -2.54 -15.87 -6.87
CA VAL A 156 -1.58 -16.61 -7.68
C VAL A 156 -0.99 -15.67 -8.72
N ALA A 157 0.33 -15.77 -8.94
CA ALA A 157 1.05 -14.98 -9.93
C ALA A 157 0.73 -15.42 -11.36
N GLU A 158 0.88 -14.51 -12.31
CA GLU A 158 0.77 -14.79 -13.74
C GLU A 158 1.94 -15.68 -14.18
N GLY A 159 1.66 -16.87 -14.74
CA GLY A 159 2.68 -17.72 -15.37
C GLY A 159 3.15 -18.99 -14.63
N LYS A 160 2.37 -19.54 -13.67
CA LYS A 160 2.45 -20.88 -12.98
C LYS A 160 2.67 -20.75 -11.45
N CYS A 161 2.28 -21.69 -10.58
CA CYS A 161 2.02 -23.13 -10.74
C CYS A 161 0.99 -23.61 -9.71
N THR A 162 -0.15 -24.15 -10.15
CA THR A 162 -0.89 -25.12 -9.33
C THR A 162 0.06 -26.31 -9.10
N LYS A 163 0.36 -26.60 -7.84
CA LYS A 163 1.00 -27.86 -7.48
C LYS A 163 0.08 -29.02 -7.82
#